data_AF-U6GZ77-F1
#
_entry.id   AF-U6GZ77-F1
#
_cell.length_a   1.000
_cell.length_b   1.000
_cell.length_c   1.000
_cell.angle_alpha   90.00
_cell.angle_beta   90.00
_cell.angle_gamma   90.00
#
_symmetry.space_group_name_H-M   'P 1'
#
loop_
_entity.id
_entity.type
_entity.pdbx_description
1 polymer ?
#
loop_
_entity_poly.entity_id
_entity_poly.type
_entity_poly.pdbx_seq_one_letter_code
_entity_poly.pdbx_strand_id
1 'polypeptide(L)'
;MWGFVDGYSAAYEFQFLEEKEPHDPSDPSWERTVDQPLIKVYKFISPNSPVVLVKAYAKFDGIPLNVLSHHIKEIKCRLHWDTTFADYRVIEEDVDGCEMIYCVMKAPFPISNRDFLQWRRTAEVPEEGIVKMMLR
;
A
#
# COMPACT_ATOMS: atom_id res chain seq x y z
N MET A 1 -28.22 -5.54 23.31
CA MET A 1 -27.82 -6.23 22.07
C MET A 1 -27.97 -5.21 20.95
N TRP A 2 -26.90 -4.49 20.64
CA TRP A 2 -26.85 -3.52 19.55
C TRP A 2 -25.77 -4.03 18.59
N GLY A 3 -26.20 -4.60 17.47
CA GLY A 3 -25.30 -4.93 16.37
C GLY A 3 -24.96 -3.64 15.65
N PHE A 4 -23.72 -3.18 15.78
CA PHE A 4 -23.17 -2.17 14.89
C PHE A 4 -22.66 -2.84 13.62
N VAL A 5 -22.75 -2.08 12.53
CA VAL A 5 -22.75 -2.56 11.16
C VAL A 5 -21.32 -2.54 10.65
N ASP A 6 -20.63 -3.70 10.67
CA ASP A 6 -19.21 -3.81 10.28
C ASP A 6 -18.91 -3.39 8.83
N GLY A 7 -19.94 -3.30 7.97
CA GLY A 7 -19.78 -2.91 6.56
C GLY A 7 -19.55 -1.42 6.30
N TYR A 8 -20.05 -0.51 7.17
CA TYR A 8 -19.95 0.94 6.91
C TYR A 8 -18.60 1.54 7.31
N SER A 9 -17.93 0.96 8.32
CA SER A 9 -16.63 1.43 8.81
C SER A 9 -15.51 1.14 7.79
N ALA A 10 -15.48 -0.08 7.25
CA ALA A 10 -14.45 -0.50 6.30
C ALA A 10 -14.48 0.27 4.96
N ALA A 11 -15.67 0.68 4.48
CA ALA A 11 -15.81 1.45 3.24
C ALA A 11 -15.20 2.85 3.34
N TYR A 12 -15.38 3.56 4.46
CA TYR A 12 -14.78 4.89 4.67
C TYR A 12 -13.25 4.84 4.70
N GLU A 13 -12.69 3.75 5.24
CA GLU A 13 -11.25 3.59 5.34
C GLU A 13 -10.55 3.50 3.97
N PHE A 14 -11.22 2.93 2.97
CA PHE A 14 -10.72 2.84 1.61
C PHE A 14 -11.10 4.04 0.72
N GLN A 15 -11.99 4.94 1.18
CA GLN A 15 -12.40 6.12 0.42
C GLN A 15 -11.20 6.94 -0.09
N PHE A 16 -10.15 7.09 0.74
CA PHE A 16 -8.94 7.77 0.30
C PHE A 16 -8.26 7.08 -0.90
N LEU A 17 -8.21 5.75 -0.93
CA LEU A 17 -7.65 5.02 -2.07
C LEU A 17 -8.54 5.21 -3.30
N GLU A 18 -9.86 5.12 -3.15
CA GLU A 18 -10.82 5.26 -4.24
C GLU A 18 -10.81 6.66 -4.86
N GLU A 19 -10.71 7.70 -4.03
CA GLU A 19 -10.57 9.09 -4.49
C GLU A 19 -9.26 9.32 -5.25
N LYS A 20 -8.20 8.56 -4.93
CA LYS A 20 -6.87 8.70 -5.53
C LYS A 20 -6.59 7.69 -6.64
N GLU A 21 -7.41 6.65 -6.78
CA GLU A 21 -7.25 5.61 -7.80
C GLU A 21 -7.32 6.17 -9.23
N PRO A 22 -8.30 7.02 -9.59
CA PRO A 22 -8.35 7.62 -10.93
C PRO A 22 -7.04 8.34 -11.24
N HIS A 23 -6.46 8.02 -12.38
CA HIS A 23 -5.27 8.69 -12.88
C HIS A 23 -5.45 8.93 -14.37
N ASP A 24 -5.39 10.21 -14.74
CA ASP A 24 -5.25 10.64 -16.12
C ASP A 24 -3.75 10.74 -16.44
N PRO A 25 -3.21 9.88 -17.32
CA PRO A 25 -1.80 9.93 -17.71
C PRO A 25 -1.42 11.21 -18.47
N SER A 26 -2.41 11.98 -18.94
CA SER A 26 -2.22 13.26 -19.62
C SER A 26 -2.27 14.48 -18.69
N ASP A 27 -2.55 14.28 -17.40
CA ASP A 27 -2.56 15.35 -16.40
C ASP A 27 -1.15 15.92 -16.21
N PRO A 28 -0.89 17.19 -16.58
CA PRO A 28 0.44 17.79 -16.52
C PRO A 28 0.91 18.05 -15.08
N SER A 29 0.02 17.95 -14.09
CA SER A 29 0.40 18.08 -12.67
C SER A 29 1.13 16.83 -12.14
N TRP A 30 0.99 15.69 -12.81
CA TRP A 30 1.69 14.45 -12.50
C TRP A 30 2.91 14.28 -13.41
N GLU A 31 4.09 14.39 -12.82
CA GLU A 31 5.34 14.11 -13.53
C GLU A 31 5.55 12.59 -13.63
N ARG A 32 5.67 12.07 -14.85
CA ARG A 32 6.05 10.66 -15.08
C ARG A 32 7.56 10.50 -14.93
N THR A 33 7.98 9.92 -13.80
CA THR A 33 9.40 9.78 -13.42
C THR A 33 10.01 8.45 -13.83
N VAL A 34 9.19 7.41 -14.03
CA VAL A 34 9.61 6.11 -14.57
C VAL A 34 8.65 5.69 -15.68
N ASP A 35 9.20 5.31 -16.83
CA ASP A 35 8.45 4.80 -17.99
C ASP A 35 9.16 3.58 -18.58
N GLN A 36 8.90 2.41 -18.00
CA GLN A 36 9.38 1.12 -18.47
C GLN A 36 8.19 0.28 -18.98
N PRO A 37 8.41 -0.75 -19.82
CA PRO A 37 7.32 -1.51 -20.42
C PRO A 37 6.29 -2.08 -19.42
N LEU A 38 6.75 -2.51 -18.24
CA LEU A 38 5.91 -3.11 -17.21
C LEU A 38 5.74 -2.25 -15.96
N ILE A 39 6.47 -1.13 -15.85
CA ILE A 39 6.53 -0.30 -14.64
C ILE A 39 6.42 1.17 -15.02
N LYS A 40 5.46 1.87 -14.41
CA LYS A 40 5.29 3.31 -14.56
C LYS A 40 5.18 3.95 -13.19
N VAL A 41 5.88 5.06 -12.98
CA VAL A 41 5.82 5.81 -11.71
C VAL A 41 5.55 7.27 -12.01
N TYR A 42 4.59 7.84 -11.29
CA TYR A 42 4.17 9.23 -11.38
C TYR A 42 4.33 9.90 -10.03
N LYS A 43 4.70 11.17 -10.08
CA LYS A 43 4.98 12.01 -8.92
C LYS A 43 4.13 13.26 -9.00
N PHE A 44 3.46 13.61 -7.90
CA PHE A 44 2.77 14.89 -7.75
C PHE A 44 3.34 15.62 -6.53
N ILE A 45 3.80 16.85 -6.74
CA ILE A 45 4.27 17.74 -5.68
C ILE A 45 3.16 18.74 -5.44
N SER A 46 2.51 18.63 -4.28
CA SER A 46 1.48 19.59 -3.90
C SER A 46 2.10 20.97 -3.68
N PRO A 47 1.52 22.06 -4.21
CA PRO A 47 2.00 23.42 -3.91
C PRO A 47 1.97 23.75 -2.42
N ASN A 48 1.09 23.08 -1.66
CA ASN A 48 0.80 23.39 -0.27
C ASN A 48 1.38 22.38 0.74
N SER A 49 2.14 21.38 0.29
CA SER A 49 2.71 20.36 1.18
C SER A 49 4.10 19.93 0.71
N PRO A 50 5.08 19.78 1.62
CA PRO A 50 6.38 19.23 1.27
C PRO A 50 6.32 17.72 0.96
N VAL A 51 5.18 17.07 1.19
CA VAL A 51 4.99 15.65 0.92
C VAL A 51 4.73 15.44 -0.56
N VAL A 52 5.47 14.50 -1.13
CA VAL A 52 5.33 14.06 -2.51
C VAL A 52 4.32 12.90 -2.55
N LEU A 53 3.30 13.02 -3.40
CA LEU A 53 2.42 11.90 -3.72
C LEU A 53 3.03 11.08 -4.85
N VAL A 54 2.98 9.76 -4.73
CA VAL A 54 3.52 8.83 -5.73
C VAL A 54 2.42 7.84 -6.12
N LYS A 55 2.27 7.63 -7.43
CA LYS A 55 1.46 6.53 -8.00
C LYS A 55 2.40 5.62 -8.78
N ALA A 56 2.40 4.33 -8.45
CA ALA A 56 3.20 3.33 -9.11
C ALA A 56 2.29 2.25 -9.71
N TYR A 57 2.53 1.92 -10.98
CA TYR A 57 1.82 0.89 -11.71
C TYR A 57 2.82 -0.19 -12.12
N ALA A 58 2.49 -1.44 -11.86
CA ALA A 58 3.28 -2.59 -12.27
C ALA A 58 2.37 -3.66 -12.88
N LYS A 59 2.81 -4.27 -13.99
CA LYS A 59 2.10 -5.38 -14.64
C LYS A 59 2.84 -6.69 -14.42
N PHE A 60 2.12 -7.70 -13.94
CA PHE A 60 2.64 -9.05 -13.72
C PHE A 60 1.86 -10.05 -14.57
N ASP A 61 2.48 -10.56 -15.63
CA ASP A 61 1.85 -11.53 -16.51
C ASP A 61 1.92 -12.94 -15.93
N GLY A 62 0.80 -13.66 -15.91
CA GLY A 62 0.72 -15.05 -15.46
C GLY A 62 0.77 -15.25 -13.94
N ILE A 63 0.71 -14.18 -13.14
CA ILE A 63 0.68 -14.27 -11.68
C ILE A 63 -0.77 -14.11 -11.19
N PRO A 64 -1.36 -15.11 -10.51
CA PRO A 64 -2.68 -14.98 -9.91
C PRO A 64 -2.73 -13.89 -8.84
N LEU A 65 -3.85 -13.17 -8.76
CA LEU A 65 -4.00 -12.05 -7.82
C LEU A 65 -3.79 -12.45 -6.36
N ASN A 66 -4.32 -13.61 -5.95
CA ASN A 66 -4.17 -14.13 -4.60
C ASN A 66 -2.70 -14.47 -4.25
N VAL A 67 -1.91 -14.88 -5.25
CA VAL A 67 -0.48 -15.14 -5.07
C VAL A 67 0.27 -13.81 -4.88
N LEU A 68 -0.02 -12.83 -5.74
CA LEU A 68 0.58 -11.50 -5.63
C LEU A 68 0.23 -10.82 -4.30
N SER A 69 -1.06 -10.84 -3.90
CA SER A 69 -1.51 -10.25 -2.64
C SER A 69 -0.84 -10.93 -1.44
N HIS A 70 -0.72 -12.26 -1.45
CA HIS A 70 -0.02 -13.00 -0.41
C HIS A 70 1.45 -12.59 -0.30
N HIS A 71 2.18 -12.48 -1.41
CA HIS A 71 3.60 -12.07 -1.40
C HIS A 71 3.84 -10.62 -0.93
N ILE A 72 2.83 -9.75 -1.03
CA ILE A 72 2.89 -8.38 -0.51
C ILE A 72 2.49 -8.35 0.98
N LYS A 73 1.44 -9.10 1.35
CA LYS A 73 0.83 -9.08 2.69
C LYS A 73 1.61 -9.89 3.72
N GLU A 74 1.99 -11.13 3.39
CA GLU A 74 2.66 -12.04 4.32
C GLU A 74 4.10 -11.58 4.58
N ILE A 75 4.41 -11.28 5.85
CA ILE A 75 5.69 -10.69 6.24
C ILE A 75 6.86 -11.60 5.90
N LYS A 76 6.73 -12.91 6.12
CA LYS A 76 7.82 -13.86 5.80
C LYS A 76 8.12 -13.88 4.31
N CYS A 77 7.08 -13.83 3.48
CA CYS A 77 7.23 -13.75 2.02
C CYS A 77 7.82 -12.41 1.60
N ARG A 78 7.38 -11.30 2.20
CA ARG A 78 7.90 -9.96 1.90
C ARG A 78 9.39 -9.84 2.20
N LEU A 79 9.82 -10.32 3.36
CA LEU A 79 11.23 -10.29 3.78
C LEU A 79 12.15 -11.18 2.93
N HIS A 80 11.60 -12.13 2.18
CA HIS A 80 12.40 -12.96 1.28
C HIS A 80 12.98 -12.17 0.11
N TRP A 81 12.24 -11.19 -0.41
CA TRP A 81 12.65 -10.43 -1.61
C TRP A 81 12.93 -8.96 -1.32
N ASP A 82 12.32 -8.38 -0.28
CA ASP A 82 12.52 -6.98 0.06
C ASP A 82 13.62 -6.80 1.10
N THR A 83 14.81 -6.45 0.63
CA THR A 83 16.00 -6.25 1.49
C THR A 83 16.03 -4.89 2.19
N THR A 84 15.04 -4.02 1.94
CA THR A 84 15.01 -2.65 2.48
C THR A 84 14.65 -2.61 3.95
N PHE A 85 14.05 -3.66 4.51
CA PHE A 85 13.71 -3.73 5.92
C PHE A 85 14.90 -4.19 6.78
N ALA A 86 15.08 -3.53 7.92
CA ALA A 86 15.92 -3.98 9.04
C ALA A 86 15.11 -4.78 10.08
N ASP A 87 13.83 -4.45 10.24
CA ASP A 87 12.86 -5.17 11.06
C ASP A 87 11.47 -5.06 10.39
N TYR A 88 10.65 -6.09 10.50
CA TYR A 88 9.26 -6.12 10.04
C TYR A 88 8.55 -7.27 10.77
N ARG A 89 7.54 -6.93 11.59
CA ARG A 89 6.75 -7.89 12.35
C ARG A 89 5.31 -7.43 12.57
N VAL A 90 4.41 -8.39 12.73
CA VAL A 90 3.07 -8.13 13.27
C VAL A 90 3.22 -7.92 14.79
N ILE A 91 2.59 -6.87 15.29
CA ILE A 91 2.52 -6.57 16.73
C ILE A 91 1.21 -7.11 17.30
N GLU A 92 0.10 -6.91 16.58
CA GLU A 92 -1.22 -7.41 16.94
C GLU A 92 -1.96 -7.89 15.68
N GLU A 93 -2.65 -9.01 15.80
CA GLU A 93 -3.51 -9.58 14.77
C GLU A 93 -4.98 -9.28 15.11
N ASP A 94 -5.79 -9.07 14.07
CA ASP A 94 -7.26 -9.03 14.14
C ASP A 94 -7.87 -8.05 15.16
N VAL A 95 -7.39 -6.80 15.13
CA VAL A 95 -8.03 -5.69 15.85
C VAL A 95 -9.04 -5.04 14.91
N ASP A 96 -10.33 -5.32 15.10
CA ASP A 96 -11.42 -4.83 14.25
C ASP A 96 -11.19 -5.12 12.74
N GLY A 97 -10.63 -6.30 12.42
CA GLY A 97 -10.29 -6.70 11.05
C GLY A 97 -9.04 -6.03 10.46
N CYS A 98 -8.21 -5.42 11.32
CA CYS A 98 -6.90 -4.86 10.96
C CYS A 98 -5.76 -5.62 11.62
N GLU A 99 -4.57 -5.52 11.02
CA GLU A 99 -3.31 -5.99 11.61
C GLU A 99 -2.47 -4.77 11.99
N MET A 100 -1.90 -4.77 13.19
CA MET A 100 -0.91 -3.76 13.59
C MET A 100 0.50 -4.24 13.25
N ILE A 101 1.23 -3.44 12.49
CA ILE A 101 2.53 -3.79 11.94
C ILE A 101 3.57 -2.79 12.40
N TYR A 102 4.71 -3.30 12.86
CA TYR A 102 5.92 -2.52 13.06
C TYR A 102 6.95 -2.86 12.01
N CYS A 103 7.56 -1.85 11.38
CA CYS A 103 8.70 -2.05 10.49
C CYS A 103 9.76 -0.97 10.66
N VAL A 104 11.00 -1.32 10.35
CA VAL A 104 12.17 -0.42 10.29
C VAL A 104 12.75 -0.53 8.89
N MET A 105 12.79 0.58 8.15
CA MET A 105 13.40 0.68 6.83
C MET A 105 14.84 1.20 6.92
N LYS A 106 15.75 0.51 6.23
CA LYS A 106 17.15 0.89 6.10
C LYS A 106 17.27 2.15 5.24
N ALA A 107 18.03 3.11 5.72
CA ALA A 107 18.39 4.29 4.96
C ALA A 107 19.89 4.26 4.59
N PRO A 108 20.29 4.90 3.47
CA PRO A 108 21.70 5.03 3.13
C PRO A 108 22.41 5.95 4.14
N PHE A 109 23.63 5.59 4.54
CA PHE A 109 24.48 6.43 5.39
C PHE A 109 24.75 7.80 4.73
N PRO A 110 24.70 8.94 5.46
CA PRO A 110 24.60 9.09 6.93
C PRO A 110 23.17 9.26 7.45
N ILE A 111 22.16 8.89 6.67
CA ILE A 111 20.76 9.12 7.03
C ILE A 111 20.29 8.00 7.96
N SER A 112 19.69 8.36 9.10
CA SER A 112 19.13 7.38 10.04
C SER A 112 18.02 6.54 9.41
N ASN A 113 17.90 5.29 9.86
CA ASN A 113 16.77 4.42 9.52
C ASN A 113 15.45 5.03 9.99
N ARG A 114 14.33 4.64 9.36
CA ARG A 114 12.98 5.10 9.67
C ARG A 114 12.16 3.93 10.16
N ASP A 115 11.34 4.13 11.16
CA ASP A 115 10.39 3.14 11.62
C ASP A 115 8.95 3.62 11.50
N PHE A 116 8.05 2.65 11.40
CA PHE A 116 6.62 2.87 11.24
C PHE A 116 5.87 1.87 12.10
N LEU A 117 4.87 2.35 12.83
CA LEU A 117 3.81 1.54 13.43
C LEU A 117 2.53 1.85 12.67
N GLN A 118 2.00 0.86 11.97
CA GLN A 118 0.91 1.06 11.01
C GLN A 118 -0.22 0.07 11.22
N TRP A 119 -1.44 0.55 11.02
CA TRP A 119 -2.61 -0.30 10.85
C TRP A 119 -2.73 -0.69 9.40
N ARG A 120 -2.81 -1.99 9.12
CA ARG A 120 -3.08 -2.51 7.78
C ARG A 120 -4.48 -3.11 7.72
N ARG A 121 -5.32 -2.58 6.84
CA ARG A 121 -6.58 -3.22 6.43
C ARG A 121 -6.44 -3.80 5.03
N THR A 122 -6.95 -5.02 4.85
CA THR A 122 -7.02 -5.68 3.54
C THR A 122 -8.47 -6.02 3.24
N ALA A 123 -8.96 -5.64 2.06
CA ALA A 123 -10.25 -6.07 1.54
C ALA A 123 -10.02 -6.81 0.21
N GLU A 124 -10.52 -8.03 0.12
CA GLU A 124 -10.54 -8.81 -1.11
C GLU A 124 -11.94 -8.74 -1.68
N VAL A 125 -12.05 -8.43 -2.97
CA VAL A 125 -13.30 -8.37 -3.73
C VAL A 125 -13.16 -9.36 -4.89
N PRO A 126 -13.33 -10.67 -4.64
CA PRO A 126 -13.02 -11.72 -5.62
C PRO A 126 -13.82 -11.60 -6.92
N GLU A 127 -15.07 -11.16 -6.82
CA GLU A 127 -15.98 -10.95 -7.96
C GLU A 127 -15.50 -9.86 -8.92
N GLU A 128 -14.79 -8.85 -8.41
CA GLU A 128 -14.18 -7.78 -9.21
C GLU A 128 -12.72 -8.09 -9.58
N GLY A 129 -12.13 -9.12 -8.96
CA GLY A 129 -10.71 -9.43 -9.10
C GLY A 129 -9.83 -8.31 -8.54
N ILE A 130 -10.22 -7.72 -7.41
CA ILE A 130 -9.52 -6.60 -6.77
C ILE A 130 -9.13 -6.99 -5.33
N VAL A 131 -7.91 -6.60 -4.94
CA VAL A 131 -7.49 -6.60 -3.52
C VAL A 131 -7.03 -5.19 -3.17
N LYS A 132 -7.69 -4.58 -2.17
CA LYS A 132 -7.34 -3.26 -1.63
C LYS A 132 -6.57 -3.46 -0.33
N MET A 133 -5.40 -2.82 -0.22
CA MET A 133 -4.62 -2.77 1.02
C MET A 133 -4.37 -1.32 1.39
N MET A 134 -4.70 -0.96 2.62
CA MET A 134 -4.52 0.38 3.17
C MET A 134 -3.64 0.29 4.41
N LEU A 135 -2.59 1.11 4.47
CA LEU A 135 -1.70 1.25 5.62
C LEU A 135 -1.78 2.70 6.12
N ARG A 136 -2.01 2.90 7.43
CA ARG A 136 -2.07 4.22 8.08
C ARG A 136 -1.23 4.24 9.35
#